data_AF-A0A7W7CGE7-F1
#
_entry.id   AF-A0A7W7CGE7-F1
#
_cell.length_a   1.000
_cell.length_b   1.000
_cell.length_c   1.000
_cell.angle_alpha   90.00
_cell.angle_beta   90.00
_cell.angle_gamma   90.00
#
_symmetry.space_group_name_H-M   'P 1'
#
loop_
_entity.id
_entity.type
_entity.pdbx_description
1 polymer ?
#
loop_
_entity_poly.entity_id
_entity_poly.type
_entity_poly.pdbx_seq_one_letter_code
_entity_poly.pdbx_strand_id
1 'polypeptide(L)' 'MAKSVSAIDGAQGVIAIVGITLGAVPLIRWFIEGQHSGPFRWIFGEQTGTMGYVVPLLVIGVGFGLIAVLERRKRA' A
#
# COMPACT_ATOMS: atom_id res chain seq x y z
N MET A 1 -21.81 -10.90 -15.51
CA MET A 1 -20.98 -9.69 -15.71
C MET A 1 -21.03 -8.72 -14.52
N ALA A 2 -22.18 -8.45 -13.90
CA ALA A 2 -22.26 -7.50 -12.76
C ALA A 2 -21.50 -7.94 -11.47
N LYS A 3 -21.47 -9.24 -11.14
CA LYS A 3 -20.78 -9.74 -9.93
C LYS A 3 -19.25 -9.58 -9.98
N SER A 4 -18.63 -9.70 -11.16
CA SER A 4 -17.18 -9.61 -11.30
C SER A 4 -16.67 -8.17 -11.17
N VAL A 5 -17.43 -7.19 -11.68
CA VAL A 5 -17.13 -5.76 -11.52
C VAL A 5 -17.12 -5.40 -10.03
N SER A 6 -18.16 -5.81 -9.29
CA SER A 6 -18.26 -5.58 -7.84
C SER A 6 -17.12 -6.26 -7.05
N ALA A 7 -16.68 -7.45 -7.46
CA ALA A 7 -15.56 -8.13 -6.82
C ALA A 7 -14.21 -7.41 -7.08
N ILE A 8 -13.99 -6.87 -8.29
CA ILE A 8 -12.78 -6.11 -8.62
C ILE A 8 -12.73 -4.81 -7.82
N ASP A 9 -13.85 -4.08 -7.73
CA ASP A 9 -13.93 -2.83 -6.96
C ASP A 9 -13.67 -3.10 -5.47
N GLY A 10 -14.21 -4.20 -4.93
CA GLY A 10 -13.92 -4.64 -3.57
C GLY A 10 -12.44 -4.96 -3.35
N ALA A 11 -11.80 -5.69 -4.27
CA ALA A 11 -10.37 -5.98 -4.20
C ALA A 11 -9.50 -4.71 -4.27
N GLN A 12 -9.85 -3.76 -5.16
CA GLN A 12 -9.17 -2.46 -5.23
C GLN A 12 -9.29 -1.69 -3.91
N GLY A 13 -10.47 -1.71 -3.28
CA GLY A 13 -10.67 -1.10 -1.96
C GLY A 13 -9.80 -1.71 -0.87
N VAL A 14 -9.71 -3.04 -0.81
CA VAL A 14 -8.83 -3.74 0.15
C VAL A 14 -7.36 -3.40 -0.10
N ILE A 15 -6.90 -3.43 -1.36
CA ILE A 15 -5.52 -3.07 -1.71
C ILE A 15 -5.21 -1.63 -1.32
N ALA A 16 -6.14 -0.69 -1.55
CA ALA A 16 -5.97 0.71 -1.17
C ALA A 16 -5.82 0.87 0.35
N ILE A 17 -6.68 0.22 1.13
CA ILE A 17 -6.59 0.26 2.61
C ILE A 17 -5.24 -0.29 3.06
N VAL A 18 -4.83 -1.47 2.55
CA VAL A 18 -3.54 -2.08 2.90
C VAL A 18 -2.38 -1.18 2.52
N GLY A 19 -2.38 -0.60 1.30
CA GLY A 19 -1.33 0.30 0.83
C GLY A 19 -1.25 1.60 1.64
N ILE A 20 -2.37 2.12 2.12
CA ILE A 20 -2.39 3.28 3.03
C ILE A 20 -1.81 2.90 4.38
N THR A 21 -2.27 1.80 4.98
CA THR A 21 -1.84 1.36 6.32
C THR A 21 -0.37 0.94 6.37
N LEU A 22 0.14 0.30 5.31
CA LEU A 22 1.51 -0.22 5.23
C LEU A 22 2.46 0.64 4.40
N GLY A 23 1.98 1.74 3.83
CA GLY A 23 2.80 2.61 2.97
C GLY A 23 2.69 4.06 3.39
N ALA A 24 1.52 4.66 3.17
CA ALA A 24 1.34 6.10 3.42
C ALA A 24 1.49 6.46 4.91
N VAL A 25 0.83 5.73 5.81
CA VAL A 25 0.88 6.00 7.26
C VAL A 25 2.30 5.85 7.83
N PRO A 26 3.04 4.75 7.56
CA PRO A 26 4.43 4.60 7.99
C PRO A 26 5.35 5.68 7.41
N LEU A 27 5.17 6.06 6.15
CA LEU A 27 5.98 7.11 5.52
C LEU A 27 5.79 8.47 6.20
N ILE A 28 4.54 8.84 6.49
CA ILE A 28 4.22 10.08 7.23
C ILE A 28 4.83 10.03 8.62
N ARG A 29 4.71 8.90 9.32
CA ARG A 29 5.33 8.71 10.64
C ARG A 29 6.84 8.82 10.60
N TRP A 30 7.49 8.19 9.63
CA TRP A 30 8.94 8.29 9.46
C TRP A 30 9.38 9.74 9.22
N PHE A 31 8.61 10.49 8.43
CA PHE A 31 8.90 11.89 8.15
C PHE A 31 8.80 12.79 9.41
N ILE A 32 7.86 12.50 10.32
CA ILE A 32 7.60 13.32 11.52
C ILE A 32 8.40 12.84 12.74
N GLU A 33 8.37 11.54 13.01
CA GLU A 33 8.89 10.92 14.24
C GLU A 33 10.27 10.26 14.03
N GLY A 34 10.72 10.07 12.79
CA GLY A 34 12.00 9.39 12.50
C GLY A 34 12.01 7.90 12.85
N GLN A 35 10.83 7.31 13.06
CA GLN A 35 10.67 5.89 13.41
C GLN A 35 9.39 5.31 12.83
N HIS A 36 9.41 4.01 12.57
CA HIS A 36 8.23 3.26 12.16
C HIS A 36 7.61 2.53 13.35
N SER A 37 6.29 2.33 13.32
CA SER A 37 5.58 1.62 14.37
C SER A 37 4.37 0.84 13.80
N GLY A 38 3.83 -0.06 14.63
CA GLY A 38 2.63 -0.83 14.29
C GLY A 38 2.87 -1.90 13.20
N PRO A 39 1.85 -2.16 12.35
CA PRO A 39 1.88 -3.26 11.37
C PRO A 39 3.07 -3.22 10.40
N PHE A 40 3.53 -2.02 10.04
CA PHE A 40 4.68 -1.87 9.16
C PHE A 40 5.97 -2.42 9.80
N ARG A 41 6.26 -2.03 11.04
CA ARG A 41 7.44 -2.52 11.77
C ARG A 41 7.35 -4.03 12.03
N TRP A 42 6.14 -4.57 12.20
CA TRP A 42 5.95 -6.00 12.38
C TRP A 42 6.28 -6.81 11.11
N ILE A 43 5.90 -6.30 9.93
CA ILE A 43 6.12 -7.00 8.65
C ILE A 43 7.53 -6.78 8.10
N PHE A 44 8.03 -5.54 8.15
CA PHE A 44 9.29 -5.15 7.51
C PHE A 44 10.44 -4.97 8.50
N GLY A 45 10.19 -5.09 9.81
CA GLY A 45 11.19 -4.82 10.84
C GLY A 45 11.50 -3.33 11.04
N GLU A 46 12.58 -3.06 11.76
CA GLU A 46 13.13 -1.72 11.91
C GLU A 46 13.78 -1.28 10.60
N GLN A 47 13.34 -0.15 10.05
CA GLN A 47 13.96 0.45 8.86
C GLN A 47 14.60 1.76 9.28
N THR A 48 15.86 1.97 8.91
CA THR A 48 16.64 3.17 9.27
C THR A 48 17.24 3.83 8.04
N GLY A 49 17.60 5.11 8.17
CA GLY A 49 18.19 5.89 7.08
C GLY A 49 17.29 5.94 5.84
N THR A 50 17.88 5.78 4.65
CA THR A 50 17.16 5.84 3.38
C THR A 50 16.08 4.77 3.22
N MET A 51 16.28 3.59 3.82
CA MET A 51 15.30 2.51 3.77
C MET A 51 13.99 2.88 4.48
N GLY A 52 14.07 3.83 5.41
CA GLY A 52 12.91 4.45 6.06
C GLY A 52 11.90 5.05 5.07
N TYR A 53 12.37 5.57 3.93
CA TYR A 53 11.52 6.15 2.88
C TYR A 53 11.24 5.15 1.76
N VAL A 54 12.25 4.37 1.35
CA VAL A 54 12.18 3.50 0.18
C VAL A 54 11.15 2.40 0.37
N VAL A 55 11.15 1.73 1.54
CA VAL A 55 10.25 0.59 1.76
C VAL A 55 8.77 1.02 1.74
N PRO A 56 8.33 2.06 2.49
CA PRO A 56 6.95 2.52 2.40
C PRO A 56 6.55 2.99 0.99
N LEU A 57 7.44 3.69 0.27
CA LEU A 57 7.17 4.15 -1.10
C LEU A 57 7.00 2.97 -2.08
N LEU A 58 7.78 1.91 -1.93
CA LEU A 58 7.61 0.69 -2.73
C LEU A 58 6.27 0.03 -2.45
N VAL A 59 5.83 -0.04 -1.19
CA VAL A 59 4.50 -0.58 -0.84
C VAL A 59 3.39 0.23 -1.52
N ILE A 60 3.47 1.55 -1.49
CA ILE A 60 2.53 2.44 -2.18
C ILE A 60 2.55 2.18 -3.70
N GLY A 61 3.74 2.13 -4.29
CA GLY A 61 3.91 1.91 -5.73
C GLY A 61 3.34 0.57 -6.19
N VAL A 62 3.58 -0.50 -5.44
CA VAL A 62 2.99 -1.82 -5.70
C VAL A 62 1.47 -1.78 -5.56
N GLY A 63 0.93 -1.13 -4.53
CA GLY A 63 -0.51 -0.97 -4.35
C GLY A 63 -1.19 -0.29 -5.54
N PHE A 64 -0.64 0.83 -6.01
CA PHE A 64 -1.13 1.50 -7.21
C PHE A 64 -0.99 0.65 -8.47
N GLY A 65 0.13 -0.06 -8.63
CA GLY A 65 0.35 -0.98 -9.73
C GLY A 65 -0.70 -2.08 -9.80
N LEU A 66 -1.03 -2.70 -8.66
CA LEU A 66 -2.07 -3.73 -8.57
C LEU A 66 -3.45 -3.17 -8.91
N ILE A 67 -3.82 -2.01 -8.36
CA ILE A 67 -5.09 -1.35 -8.67
C ILE A 67 -5.18 -1.02 -10.17
N ALA A 68 -4.10 -0.54 -10.79
CA ALA A 68 -4.06 -0.23 -12.22
C ALA A 68 -4.22 -1.49 -13.09
N VAL A 69 -3.62 -2.62 -12.71
CA VAL A 69 -3.81 -3.91 -13.39
C VAL A 69 -5.26 -4.38 -13.28
N LEU A 70 -5.85 -4.31 -12.08
CA LEU A 70 -7.25 -4.65 -11.85
C LEU A 70 -8.19 -3.74 -12.66
N GLU A 71 -7.89 -2.44 -12.72
CA GLU A 71 -8.68 -1.47 -13.49
C GLU A 71 -8.64 -1.77 -14.99
N ARG A 72 -7.46 -2.12 -15.53
CA ARG A 72 -7.34 -2.56 -16.93
C ARG A 72 -8.16 -3.82 -17.19
N ARG A 73 -8.16 -4.79 -16.28
CA ARG A 73 -8.95 -6.02 -16.41
C ARG A 73 -10.46 -5.79 -16.30
N LYS A 74 -10.90 -4.80 -15.54
CA LYS A 74 -12.30 -4.41 -15.41
C LYS A 74 -12.84 -3.73 -16.69
N ARG A 75 -11.98 -3.00 -17.39
CA ARG A 75 -12.30 -2.24 -18.60
C ARG A 75 -12.13 -3.03 -19.91
N ALA A 76 -11.41 -4.15 -19.86
CA ALA A 76 -11.23 -5.08 -20.98
C ALA A 76 -12.42 -6.05 -21.08
#